data_AF-A0A957S6X7-F1
#
_entry.id   AF-A0A957S6X7-F1
#
_cell.length_a   1.000
_cell.length_b   1.000
_cell.length_c   1.000
_cell.angle_alpha   90.00
_cell.angle_beta   90.00
_cell.angle_gamma   90.00
#
_symmetry.space_group_name_H-M   'P 1'
#
loop_
_entity.id
_entity.type
_entity.pdbx_description
1 polymer ?
#
loop_
_entity_poly.entity_id
_entity_poly.type
_entity_poly.pdbx_seq_one_letter_code
_entity_poly.pdbx_strand_id
1 'polypeptide(L)'
;MIHAIPPNNAINADSKKWRDEGAPLFAAGYGERSAANQDEPYQRVVAASAFSKPEPTHTDFVVYSRAIAGAPVRGEAVANPIRVVVEIGPKGKKVAAVAVDWPGLERGAKTEEAALERLRAYIPRYAPITKLAKMDVAFATAAAITVVEQYRGTGSTDFWGISFAFSSIDNQGLSSEALERELTLMRACWTFFDDVRSRVSPEMRKGPRGGGRDRDQIVRHTLAVEQDWARGLGLPAPEDVMLSDEALKVYRDAYCNAIRRFHSEGKLAGKWPLRYLIRHTAFHTLDHAWEMEDKDLTNKEA
;
A
#
# COMPACT_ATOMS: atom_id res chain seq x y z
N MET A 1 -5.42 26.94 12.02
CA MET A 1 -6.60 26.32 11.36
C MET A 1 -6.33 24.83 11.27
N ILE A 2 -7.17 24.00 11.89
CA ILE A 2 -7.07 22.55 11.77
C ILE A 2 -7.62 22.21 10.38
N HIS A 3 -6.75 21.96 9.41
CA HIS A 3 -7.18 21.47 8.10
C HIS A 3 -7.89 20.14 8.31
N ALA A 4 -9.18 20.07 8.00
CA ALA A 4 -9.97 18.85 8.09
C ALA A 4 -9.29 17.76 7.27
N ILE A 5 -8.83 16.70 7.92
CA ILE A 5 -8.21 15.56 7.25
C ILE A 5 -9.28 14.91 6.37
N PRO A 6 -9.08 14.83 5.05
CA PRO A 6 -10.10 14.28 4.17
C PRO A 6 -10.29 12.78 4.46
N PRO A 7 -11.51 12.25 4.27
CA PRO A 7 -11.88 10.90 4.66
C PRO A 7 -10.95 9.87 4.01
N ASN A 8 -10.75 8.76 4.72
CA ASN A 8 -9.93 7.63 4.31
C ASN A 8 -10.40 7.01 2.98
N ASN A 9 -9.57 6.12 2.41
CA ASN A 9 -9.87 5.46 1.15
C ASN A 9 -10.82 4.27 1.30
N ALA A 10 -11.31 4.02 2.53
CA ALA A 10 -12.01 2.81 2.91
C ALA A 10 -13.00 2.39 1.84
N ILE A 11 -12.76 1.16 1.38
CA ILE A 11 -13.63 0.36 0.55
C ILE A 11 -15.02 0.45 1.18
N ASN A 12 -15.86 1.34 0.65
CA ASN A 12 -17.29 1.32 0.91
C ASN A 12 -17.83 0.10 0.17
N ALA A 13 -17.66 -1.09 0.75
CA ALA A 13 -18.25 -2.34 0.30
C ALA A 13 -19.80 -2.34 0.40
N ASP A 14 -20.40 -1.18 0.68
CA ASP A 14 -21.83 -1.02 0.95
C ASP A 14 -22.54 -0.17 -0.14
N SER A 15 -21.95 -0.04 -1.34
CA SER A 15 -22.75 0.40 -2.48
C SER A 15 -23.82 -0.67 -2.75
N LYS A 16 -25.08 -0.29 -2.94
CA LYS A 16 -26.23 -1.15 -3.32
C LYS A 16 -25.87 -2.28 -4.32
N LYS A 17 -24.90 -2.01 -5.20
CA LYS A 17 -24.29 -2.97 -6.12
C LYS A 17 -23.77 -4.27 -5.47
N TRP A 18 -23.25 -4.22 -4.24
CA TRP A 18 -22.77 -5.38 -3.49
C TRP A 18 -23.90 -6.30 -2.98
N ARG A 19 -25.09 -5.74 -2.69
CA ARG A 19 -26.23 -6.52 -2.16
C ARG A 19 -26.99 -7.25 -3.27
N ASP A 20 -27.08 -6.63 -4.44
CA ASP A 20 -27.91 -7.13 -5.54
C ASP A 20 -27.17 -8.14 -6.45
N GLU A 21 -25.82 -8.14 -6.47
CA GLU A 21 -25.03 -8.96 -7.42
C GLU A 21 -24.40 -10.23 -6.83
N GLY A 22 -24.63 -10.57 -5.56
CA GLY A 22 -24.17 -11.85 -4.98
C GLY A 22 -22.69 -12.14 -5.27
N ALA A 23 -21.82 -11.13 -5.14
CA ALA A 23 -20.43 -11.24 -5.57
C ALA A 23 -19.69 -12.27 -4.69
N PRO A 24 -19.16 -13.35 -5.26
CA PRO A 24 -18.38 -14.32 -4.50
C PRO A 24 -17.17 -13.61 -3.89
N LEU A 25 -16.89 -13.92 -2.63
CA LEU A 25 -15.61 -13.64 -1.98
C LEU A 25 -14.48 -14.00 -2.97
N PHE A 26 -13.84 -12.95 -3.51
CA PHE A 26 -12.75 -13.04 -4.49
C PHE A 26 -12.87 -14.18 -5.52
N ALA A 27 -13.92 -14.16 -6.36
CA ALA A 27 -13.85 -14.78 -7.68
C ALA A 27 -14.06 -13.73 -8.78
N ALA A 28 -13.13 -12.79 -8.89
CA ALA A 28 -12.86 -12.20 -10.20
C ALA A 28 -12.10 -13.28 -10.99
N GLY A 29 -12.85 -14.05 -11.77
CA GLY A 29 -12.31 -15.02 -12.70
C GLY A 29 -11.28 -14.37 -13.61
N TYR A 30 -10.01 -14.70 -13.39
CA TYR A 30 -9.00 -14.69 -14.43
C TYR A 30 -8.99 -16.11 -14.98
N GLY A 31 -9.84 -16.35 -15.96
CA GLY A 31 -9.82 -17.60 -16.71
C GLY A 31 -8.45 -17.80 -17.33
N GLU A 32 -7.96 -19.02 -17.21
CA GLU A 32 -6.85 -19.56 -18.00
C GLU A 32 -6.99 -19.15 -19.46
N ARG A 33 -6.01 -18.39 -19.96
CA ARG A 33 -5.54 -18.52 -21.34
C ARG A 33 -4.02 -18.47 -21.33
N SER A 34 -3.44 -19.59 -20.94
CA SER A 34 -2.11 -20.00 -21.37
C SER A 34 -2.31 -21.20 -22.32
N ALA A 35 -1.58 -21.17 -23.44
CA ALA A 35 -1.36 -22.24 -24.41
C ALA A 35 -2.52 -22.64 -25.35
N ALA A 36 -2.59 -22.00 -26.52
CA ALA A 36 -2.75 -22.68 -27.81
C ALA A 36 -2.41 -21.71 -28.97
N ASN A 37 -1.68 -22.24 -29.96
CA ASN A 37 -1.16 -21.64 -31.20
C ASN A 37 0.24 -21.01 -31.15
N GLN A 38 1.23 -21.89 -31.04
CA GLN A 38 2.36 -21.89 -31.98
C GLN A 38 1.92 -22.58 -33.29
N ASP A 39 2.64 -22.30 -34.40
CA ASP A 39 2.41 -22.69 -35.81
C ASP A 39 1.48 -21.69 -36.56
N GLU A 40 1.85 -20.96 -37.62
CA GLU A 40 2.91 -21.07 -38.64
C GLU A 40 3.03 -19.70 -39.41
N PRO A 41 3.90 -19.53 -40.44
CA PRO A 41 4.69 -18.32 -40.70
C PRO A 41 4.08 -17.34 -41.72
N TYR A 42 4.41 -16.05 -41.62
CA TYR A 42 4.25 -15.13 -42.74
C TYR A 42 5.55 -14.38 -43.10
N GLN A 43 6.04 -14.87 -44.23
CA GLN A 43 7.04 -14.43 -45.19
C GLN A 43 7.53 -12.98 -45.20
N ARG A 44 8.84 -12.91 -45.50
CA ARG A 44 9.56 -11.84 -46.18
C ARG A 44 8.70 -11.11 -47.22
N VAL A 45 8.66 -9.79 -47.11
CA VAL A 45 8.68 -8.91 -48.29
C VAL A 45 9.92 -8.02 -48.16
N VAL A 46 10.88 -8.29 -49.04
CA VAL A 46 12.02 -7.44 -49.32
C VAL A 46 11.51 -6.33 -50.24
N ALA A 47 11.58 -5.09 -49.81
CA ALA A 47 11.55 -3.94 -50.70
C ALA A 47 12.72 -3.04 -50.31
N ALA A 48 13.78 -3.10 -51.13
CA ALA A 48 14.87 -2.16 -51.08
C ALA A 48 14.41 -0.81 -51.64
N SER A 49 14.58 0.26 -50.87
CA SER A 49 14.86 1.56 -51.44
C SER A 49 15.88 2.29 -50.56
N ALA A 50 16.97 2.67 -51.21
CA ALA A 50 18.10 3.36 -50.63
C ALA A 50 17.69 4.79 -50.28
N PHE A 51 17.89 5.22 -49.03
CA PHE A 51 18.07 6.62 -48.70
C PHE A 51 19.06 6.78 -47.54
N SER A 52 19.94 7.77 -47.73
CA SER A 52 21.13 8.12 -46.96
C SER A 52 20.88 8.25 -45.46
N LYS A 53 21.85 7.76 -44.66
CA LYS A 53 21.99 8.11 -43.24
C LYS A 53 22.29 9.62 -43.09
N PRO A 54 21.76 10.26 -42.05
CA PRO A 54 22.50 11.28 -41.33
C PRO A 54 22.84 10.81 -39.92
N GLU A 55 24.09 11.04 -39.52
CA GLU A 55 24.52 11.01 -38.12
C GLU A 55 23.72 12.03 -37.28
N PRO A 56 23.33 11.70 -36.04
CA PRO A 56 23.03 12.72 -35.06
C PRO A 56 24.28 13.01 -34.22
N THR A 57 24.71 14.25 -34.38
CA THR A 57 25.68 15.03 -33.63
C THR A 57 25.61 14.83 -32.12
N HIS A 58 26.81 14.70 -31.53
CA HIS A 58 27.11 14.96 -30.13
C HIS A 58 26.46 16.27 -29.67
N THR A 59 25.59 16.20 -28.67
CA THR A 59 25.26 17.36 -27.84
C THR A 59 25.56 16.97 -26.41
N ASP A 60 26.70 17.46 -25.94
CA ASP A 60 27.17 17.38 -24.57
C ASP A 60 26.18 18.05 -23.61
N PHE A 61 25.66 17.29 -22.65
CA PHE A 61 25.21 17.84 -21.38
C PHE A 61 26.23 17.48 -20.30
N VAL A 62 27.27 18.31 -20.21
CA VAL A 62 28.20 18.34 -19.08
C VAL A 62 27.45 18.94 -17.89
N VAL A 63 27.04 18.11 -16.93
CA VAL A 63 26.68 18.60 -15.60
C VAL A 63 27.98 18.88 -14.85
N TYR A 64 28.37 20.15 -14.82
CA TYR A 64 29.41 20.64 -13.91
C TYR A 64 28.93 20.46 -12.46
N SER A 65 29.42 19.42 -11.76
CA SER A 65 29.51 19.45 -10.31
C SER A 65 30.94 19.83 -9.93
N ARG A 66 31.18 21.14 -9.77
CA ARG A 66 32.45 21.64 -9.26
C ARG A 66 32.49 21.35 -7.76
N ALA A 67 33.29 20.35 -7.38
CA ALA A 67 33.65 20.12 -5.98
C ALA A 67 34.42 21.35 -5.47
N ILE A 68 33.80 22.13 -4.60
CA ILE A 68 34.52 23.10 -3.76
C ILE A 68 34.95 22.35 -2.52
N ALA A 69 36.25 22.05 -2.44
CA ALA A 69 36.88 21.57 -1.21
C ALA A 69 36.87 22.71 -0.17
N GLY A 70 36.05 22.54 0.86
CA GLY A 70 35.99 23.39 2.06
C GLY A 70 35.74 22.51 3.28
N ALA A 71 36.44 22.83 4.38
CA ALA A 71 36.61 22.08 5.63
C ALA A 71 35.30 21.61 6.33
N PRO A 72 35.37 20.67 7.30
CA PRO A 72 34.21 19.90 7.75
C PRO A 72 33.30 20.75 8.62
N VAL A 73 32.07 20.99 8.15
CA VAL A 73 31.00 21.50 9.00
C VAL A 73 30.36 20.30 9.69
N ARG A 74 30.16 20.42 11.01
CA ARG A 74 29.53 19.43 11.89
C ARG A 74 28.25 18.86 11.26
N GLY A 75 28.09 17.54 11.34
CA GLY A 75 27.05 16.77 10.68
C GLY A 75 25.64 17.35 10.83
N GLU A 76 25.14 17.94 9.75
CA GLU A 76 23.71 18.04 9.52
C GLU A 76 23.20 16.62 9.25
N ALA A 77 22.27 16.15 10.08
CA ALA A 77 21.52 14.94 9.78
C ALA A 77 20.79 15.19 8.45
N VAL A 78 21.24 14.52 7.39
CA VAL A 78 20.59 14.64 6.07
C VAL A 78 19.16 14.16 6.25
N ALA A 79 18.22 15.09 6.12
CA ALA A 79 16.79 14.78 6.11
C ALA A 79 16.53 13.82 4.94
N ASN A 80 16.18 12.57 5.24
CA ASN A 80 15.86 11.59 4.21
C ASN A 80 14.39 11.77 3.79
N PRO A 81 14.10 12.22 2.56
CA PRO A 81 12.73 12.44 2.13
C PRO A 81 11.92 11.13 2.15
N ILE A 82 10.63 11.25 2.43
CA ILE A 82 9.66 10.18 2.22
C ILE A 82 9.58 9.90 0.72
N ARG A 83 10.13 8.75 0.30
CA ARG A 83 10.04 8.29 -1.07
C ARG A 83 8.63 7.78 -1.35
N VAL A 84 8.05 8.26 -2.44
CA VAL A 84 6.69 7.95 -2.85
C VAL A 84 6.68 7.38 -4.25
N VAL A 85 5.93 6.30 -4.44
CA VAL A 85 5.58 5.81 -5.77
C VAL A 85 4.12 6.14 -6.05
N VAL A 86 3.79 6.46 -7.29
CA VAL A 86 2.44 6.84 -7.71
C VAL A 86 1.91 5.80 -8.67
N GLU A 87 0.89 5.08 -8.22
CA GLU A 87 0.13 4.15 -9.04
C GLU A 87 -0.99 4.89 -9.79
N ILE A 88 -0.97 4.84 -11.13
CA ILE A 88 -1.92 5.55 -11.98
C ILE A 88 -2.96 4.57 -12.52
N GLY A 89 -4.25 4.85 -12.26
CA GLY A 89 -5.33 4.00 -12.77
C GLY A 89 -5.30 3.88 -14.30
N PRO A 90 -5.61 2.72 -14.87
CA PRO A 90 -5.50 2.46 -16.31
C PRO A 90 -6.37 3.38 -17.18
N LYS A 91 -7.39 4.03 -16.62
CA LYS A 91 -8.26 5.04 -17.26
C LYS A 91 -7.97 6.47 -16.78
N GLY A 92 -6.92 6.68 -15.97
CA GLY A 92 -6.53 7.99 -15.44
C GLY A 92 -7.58 8.65 -14.55
N LYS A 93 -8.52 7.90 -13.94
CA LYS A 93 -9.59 8.47 -13.13
C LYS A 93 -9.14 8.87 -11.72
N LYS A 94 -8.17 8.11 -11.21
CA LYS A 94 -7.61 8.24 -9.87
C LYS A 94 -6.18 7.68 -9.87
N VAL A 95 -5.46 8.05 -8.82
CA VAL A 95 -4.11 7.56 -8.51
C VAL A 95 -4.02 7.15 -7.05
N ALA A 96 -3.00 6.38 -6.69
CA ALA A 96 -2.61 6.08 -5.32
C ALA A 96 -1.13 6.45 -5.09
N ALA A 97 -0.85 7.30 -4.13
CA ALA A 97 0.50 7.68 -3.69
C ALA A 97 0.90 6.82 -2.49
N VAL A 98 1.95 6.01 -2.64
CA VAL A 98 2.41 5.02 -1.64
C VAL A 98 3.77 5.43 -1.09
N ALA A 99 3.91 5.66 0.21
CA ALA A 99 5.19 5.89 0.86
C ALA A 99 5.94 4.56 1.03
N VAL A 100 6.83 4.22 0.09
CA VAL A 100 7.39 2.86 -0.02
C VAL A 100 8.21 2.40 1.17
N ASP A 101 8.83 3.33 1.90
CA ASP A 101 9.63 3.02 3.09
C ASP A 101 8.79 2.93 4.37
N TRP A 102 7.51 3.28 4.31
CA TRP A 102 6.62 3.40 5.46
C TRP A 102 5.33 2.61 5.21
N PRO A 103 5.37 1.26 5.33
CA PRO A 103 4.22 0.37 5.13
C PRO A 103 2.94 0.91 5.77
N GLY A 104 1.89 0.98 4.96
CA GLY A 104 0.57 1.47 5.34
C GLY A 104 0.29 2.96 5.16
N LEU A 105 1.32 3.78 4.93
CA LEU A 105 1.15 5.18 4.58
C LEU A 105 0.94 5.34 3.06
N GLU A 106 -0.31 5.29 2.63
CA GLU A 106 -0.70 5.41 1.21
C GLU A 106 -1.99 6.22 1.07
N ARG A 107 -2.10 7.13 0.10
CA ARG A 107 -3.35 7.87 -0.15
C ARG A 107 -3.69 8.01 -1.62
N GLY A 108 -4.99 7.86 -1.91
CA GLY A 108 -5.53 8.00 -3.24
C GLY A 108 -6.30 9.29 -3.44
N ALA A 109 -6.30 9.77 -4.67
CA ALA A 109 -7.10 10.92 -5.09
C ALA A 109 -7.35 10.89 -6.60
N LYS A 110 -8.05 11.90 -7.12
CA LYS A 110 -8.29 12.05 -8.56
C LYS A 110 -7.01 12.39 -9.34
N THR A 111 -6.10 13.14 -8.72
CA THR A 111 -4.83 13.59 -9.34
C THR A 111 -3.66 13.25 -8.42
N GLU A 112 -2.46 13.26 -8.98
CA GLU A 112 -1.21 13.05 -8.24
C GLU A 112 -1.02 14.09 -7.15
N GLU A 113 -1.22 15.37 -7.46
CA GLU A 113 -1.04 16.47 -6.51
C GLU A 113 -1.98 16.31 -5.31
N ALA A 114 -3.24 15.98 -5.56
CA ALA A 114 -4.23 15.75 -4.51
C ALA A 114 -3.91 14.49 -3.68
N ALA A 115 -3.34 13.45 -4.29
CA ALA A 115 -2.94 12.24 -3.58
C ALA A 115 -1.73 12.52 -2.66
N LEU A 116 -0.75 13.28 -3.16
CA LEU A 116 0.42 13.71 -2.40
C LEU A 116 0.04 14.67 -1.27
N GLU A 117 -0.91 15.59 -1.49
CA GLU A 117 -1.44 16.47 -0.44
C GLU A 117 -2.13 15.65 0.66
N ARG A 118 -2.99 14.70 0.28
CA ARG A 118 -3.62 13.78 1.25
C ARG A 118 -2.58 12.96 2.00
N LEU A 119 -1.59 12.40 1.32
CA LEU A 119 -0.51 11.65 1.96
C LEU A 119 0.20 12.51 3.02
N ARG A 120 0.50 13.77 2.68
CA ARG A 120 1.11 14.75 3.59
C ARG A 120 0.24 15.02 4.81
N ALA A 121 -1.07 15.17 4.63
CA ALA A 121 -2.03 15.35 5.72
C ALA A 121 -2.11 14.13 6.67
N TYR A 122 -1.74 12.94 6.19
CA TYR A 122 -1.72 11.71 6.99
C TYR A 122 -0.37 11.38 7.63
N ILE A 123 0.71 12.10 7.31
CA ILE A 123 2.02 11.96 7.97
C ILE A 123 1.89 12.05 9.51
N PRO A 124 1.19 13.05 10.09
CA PRO A 124 1.03 13.12 11.55
C PRO A 124 0.26 11.93 12.14
N ARG A 125 -0.72 11.37 11.39
CA ARG A 125 -1.47 10.18 11.82
C ARG A 125 -0.63 8.91 11.79
N TYR A 126 0.49 8.90 11.07
CA TYR A 126 1.43 7.78 11.03
C TYR A 126 2.48 7.83 12.15
N ALA A 127 2.68 8.98 12.80
CA ALA A 127 3.68 9.13 13.87
C ALA A 127 3.51 8.16 15.06
N PRO A 128 2.30 7.77 15.50
CA PRO A 128 2.15 6.74 16.55
C PRO A 128 2.71 5.38 16.12
N ILE A 129 2.58 5.01 14.84
CA ILE A 129 3.10 3.74 14.29
C ILE A 129 4.62 3.73 14.38
N THR A 130 5.27 4.86 14.05
CA THR A 130 6.74 4.93 14.10
C THR A 130 7.26 4.93 15.54
N LYS A 131 6.53 5.49 16.50
CA LYS A 131 6.85 5.33 17.94
C LYS A 131 6.75 3.89 18.39
N LEU A 132 5.67 3.19 18.05
CA LEU A 132 5.49 1.76 18.35
C LEU A 132 6.61 0.90 17.74
N ALA A 133 7.06 1.26 16.54
CA ALA A 133 8.18 0.62 15.84
C ALA A 133 9.57 1.08 16.30
N LYS A 134 9.68 2.06 17.20
CA LYS A 134 10.94 2.71 17.64
C LYS A 134 11.74 3.33 16.47
N MET A 135 11.03 3.95 15.53
CA MET A 135 11.57 4.60 14.32
C MET A 135 11.13 6.06 14.19
N ASP A 136 10.64 6.68 15.26
CA ASP A 136 10.09 8.03 15.28
C ASP A 136 11.14 9.11 14.96
N VAL A 137 12.39 8.94 15.41
CA VAL A 137 13.49 9.85 15.05
C VAL A 137 13.74 9.85 13.54
N ALA A 138 13.88 8.66 12.94
CA ALA A 138 14.09 8.52 11.49
C ALA A 138 12.90 9.09 10.69
N PHE A 139 11.67 8.89 11.18
CA PHE A 139 10.47 9.44 10.57
C PHE A 139 10.39 10.97 10.67
N ALA A 140 10.71 11.54 11.84
CA ALA A 140 10.67 12.98 12.07
C ALA A 140 11.69 13.74 11.21
N THR A 141 12.83 13.12 10.89
CA THR A 141 13.82 13.70 9.96
C THR A 141 13.35 13.68 8.50
N ALA A 142 12.26 12.98 8.18
CA ALA A 142 11.72 12.90 6.82
C ALA A 142 10.74 14.06 6.53
N ALA A 143 11.29 15.27 6.37
CA ALA A 143 10.47 16.49 6.23
C ALA A 143 9.84 16.68 4.82
N ALA A 144 10.40 16.07 3.78
CA ALA A 144 9.97 16.25 2.40
C ALA A 144 9.40 14.95 1.80
N ILE A 145 8.49 15.09 0.83
CA ILE A 145 8.01 13.99 -0.01
C ILE A 145 8.72 14.09 -1.36
N THR A 146 9.23 12.98 -1.88
CA THR A 146 9.82 12.88 -3.21
C THR A 146 9.18 11.73 -3.97
N VAL A 147 8.63 12.00 -5.16
CA VAL A 147 8.14 10.96 -6.05
C VAL A 147 9.34 10.30 -6.73
N VAL A 148 9.45 8.98 -6.61
CA VAL A 148 10.58 8.19 -7.13
C VAL A 148 10.18 7.25 -8.27
N GLU A 149 8.89 7.00 -8.45
CA GLU A 149 8.35 6.19 -9.55
C GLU A 149 6.89 6.56 -9.81
N GLN A 150 6.49 6.53 -11.09
CA GLN A 150 5.10 6.49 -11.51
C GLN A 150 4.88 5.22 -12.32
N TYR A 151 3.83 4.46 -12.04
CA TYR A 151 3.59 3.17 -12.69
C TYR A 151 2.11 2.90 -12.91
N ARG A 152 1.81 2.01 -13.86
CA ARG A 152 0.43 1.67 -14.23
C ARG A 152 -0.21 0.77 -13.17
N GLY A 153 -1.37 1.20 -12.68
CA GLY A 153 -2.21 0.49 -11.73
C GLY A 153 -3.17 -0.51 -12.34
N THR A 154 -4.16 -0.91 -11.53
CA THR A 154 -5.25 -1.80 -11.94
C THR A 154 -6.61 -1.09 -11.89
N GLY A 155 -7.70 -1.79 -12.22
CA GLY A 155 -9.04 -1.22 -12.15
C GLY A 155 -9.44 -0.71 -10.75
N SER A 156 -8.87 -1.28 -9.68
CA SER A 156 -9.12 -0.80 -8.31
C SER A 156 -8.53 0.59 -8.05
N THR A 157 -7.43 0.94 -8.71
CA THR A 157 -6.82 2.27 -8.64
C THR A 157 -7.79 3.31 -9.21
N ASP A 158 -8.33 3.08 -10.41
CA ASP A 158 -9.31 3.99 -11.03
C ASP A 158 -10.59 4.12 -10.20
N PHE A 159 -11.06 3.01 -9.63
CA PHE A 159 -12.35 2.98 -8.97
C PHE A 159 -12.27 3.56 -7.54
N TRP A 160 -11.29 3.11 -6.76
CA TRP A 160 -11.19 3.42 -5.34
C TRP A 160 -10.03 4.37 -5.03
N GLY A 161 -8.97 4.39 -5.82
CA GLY A 161 -7.71 5.07 -5.48
C GLY A 161 -6.89 4.25 -4.49
N ILE A 162 -6.95 2.92 -4.62
CA ILE A 162 -6.22 1.95 -3.79
C ILE A 162 -5.21 1.20 -4.67
N SER A 163 -3.98 1.07 -4.20
CA SER A 163 -2.92 0.33 -4.86
C SER A 163 -3.18 -1.17 -4.86
N PHE A 164 -3.19 -1.77 -6.05
CA PHE A 164 -3.16 -3.23 -6.23
C PHE A 164 -2.16 -3.70 -7.28
N ALA A 165 -1.41 -2.78 -7.88
CA ALA A 165 -0.29 -3.09 -8.76
C ALA A 165 1.04 -2.97 -7.99
N PHE A 166 2.09 -3.51 -8.60
CA PHE A 166 3.43 -3.57 -8.01
C PHE A 166 4.33 -2.54 -8.70
N SER A 167 5.00 -1.72 -7.91
CA SER A 167 6.09 -0.85 -8.37
C SER A 167 7.33 -1.67 -8.70
N SER A 168 8.32 -1.05 -9.34
CA SER A 168 9.64 -1.66 -9.48
C SER A 168 10.27 -1.99 -8.12
N ILE A 169 10.01 -1.17 -7.09
CA ILE A 169 10.51 -1.34 -5.73
C ILE A 169 9.88 -2.56 -5.04
N ASP A 170 8.58 -2.79 -5.24
CA ASP A 170 7.89 -3.96 -4.69
C ASP A 170 8.50 -5.29 -5.18
N ASN A 171 9.03 -5.28 -6.41
CA ASN A 171 9.64 -6.45 -7.05
C ASN A 171 11.14 -6.60 -6.72
N GLN A 172 11.76 -5.61 -6.07
CA GLN A 172 13.16 -5.70 -5.68
C GLN A 172 13.35 -6.67 -4.52
N GLY A 173 14.49 -7.37 -4.55
CA GLY A 173 14.95 -8.17 -3.41
C GLY A 173 14.95 -7.35 -2.12
N LEU A 174 14.62 -8.01 -1.03
CA LEU A 174 14.61 -7.45 0.31
C LEU A 174 15.78 -8.10 1.06
N SER A 175 16.64 -7.31 1.71
CA SER A 175 17.63 -7.91 2.63
C SER A 175 16.92 -8.40 3.89
N SER A 176 17.56 -9.29 4.66
CA SER A 176 16.97 -9.78 5.92
C SER A 176 16.72 -8.64 6.91
N GLU A 177 17.62 -7.66 6.97
CA GLU A 177 17.49 -6.48 7.84
C GLU A 177 16.32 -5.58 7.39
N ALA A 178 16.19 -5.37 6.08
CA ALA A 178 15.08 -4.61 5.51
C ALA A 178 13.73 -5.30 5.74
N LEU A 179 13.70 -6.65 5.65
CA LEU A 179 12.51 -7.43 5.97
C LEU A 179 12.09 -7.24 7.43
N GLU A 180 13.02 -7.40 8.37
CA GLU A 180 12.69 -7.25 9.80
C GLU A 180 12.21 -5.83 10.13
N ARG A 181 12.75 -4.81 9.44
CA ARG A 181 12.24 -3.44 9.53
C ARG A 181 10.79 -3.34 9.06
N GLU A 182 10.47 -3.87 7.88
CA GLU A 182 9.11 -3.84 7.32
C GLU A 182 8.12 -4.63 8.19
N LEU A 183 8.50 -5.80 8.69
CA LEU A 183 7.69 -6.59 9.64
C LEU A 183 7.47 -5.85 10.96
N THR A 184 8.46 -5.13 11.47
CA THR A 184 8.32 -4.32 12.69
C THR A 184 7.27 -3.22 12.51
N LEU A 185 7.27 -2.52 11.37
CA LEU A 185 6.27 -1.50 11.05
C LEU A 185 4.87 -2.11 10.86
N MET A 186 4.75 -3.25 10.18
CA MET A 186 3.47 -3.95 10.03
C MET A 186 2.89 -4.38 11.38
N ARG A 187 3.72 -4.91 12.29
CA ARG A 187 3.29 -5.27 13.65
C ARG A 187 2.87 -4.03 14.46
N ALA A 188 3.54 -2.90 14.27
CA ALA A 188 3.12 -1.63 14.86
C ALA A 188 1.75 -1.16 14.32
N CYS A 189 1.46 -1.38 13.03
CA CYS A 189 0.14 -1.10 12.45
C CYS A 189 -0.96 -1.95 13.10
N TRP A 190 -0.71 -3.25 13.29
CA TRP A 190 -1.64 -4.13 14.03
C TRP A 190 -1.85 -3.71 15.47
N THR A 191 -0.78 -3.33 16.17
CA THR A 191 -0.85 -2.84 17.55
C THR A 191 -1.70 -1.57 17.64
N PHE A 192 -1.50 -0.64 16.70
CA PHE A 192 -2.31 0.58 16.61
C PHE A 192 -3.78 0.28 16.30
N PHE A 193 -4.06 -0.64 15.38
CA PHE A 193 -5.43 -1.08 15.07
C PHE A 193 -6.12 -1.69 16.30
N ASP A 194 -5.42 -2.52 17.06
CA ASP A 194 -5.96 -3.13 18.27
C ASP A 194 -6.26 -2.10 19.38
N ASP A 195 -5.36 -1.13 19.57
CA ASP A 195 -5.59 0.01 20.46
C ASP A 195 -6.86 0.76 20.05
N VAL A 196 -6.98 1.14 18.77
CA VAL A 196 -8.15 1.85 18.24
C VAL A 196 -9.43 1.04 18.46
N ARG A 197 -9.48 -0.25 18.07
CA ARG A 197 -10.71 -1.05 18.24
C ARG A 197 -11.09 -1.25 19.71
N SER A 198 -10.13 -1.18 20.63
CA SER A 198 -10.41 -1.31 22.08
C SER A 198 -11.07 -0.07 22.68
N ARG A 199 -10.81 1.12 22.12
CA ARG A 199 -11.22 2.41 22.70
C ARG A 199 -12.36 3.12 21.98
N VAL A 200 -12.62 2.79 20.72
CA VAL A 200 -13.72 3.40 19.95
C VAL A 200 -15.07 2.77 20.29
N SER A 201 -16.14 3.56 20.07
CA SER A 201 -17.53 3.14 20.28
C SER A 201 -17.89 1.90 19.46
N PRO A 202 -18.72 0.96 19.98
CA PRO A 202 -19.21 -0.16 19.19
C PRO A 202 -20.01 0.29 17.97
N GLU A 203 -20.89 1.29 18.16
CA GLU A 203 -21.63 1.96 17.10
C GLU A 203 -20.78 3.06 16.45
N MET A 204 -20.89 3.16 15.13
CA MET A 204 -20.11 4.10 14.32
C MET A 204 -21.00 5.13 13.64
N ARG A 205 -20.50 6.36 13.50
CA ARG A 205 -21.19 7.41 12.75
C ARG A 205 -21.52 6.94 11.33
N LYS A 206 -22.82 6.84 11.04
CA LYS A 206 -23.33 6.45 9.72
C LYS A 206 -23.21 7.60 8.70
N GLY A 207 -23.20 7.24 7.43
CA GLY A 207 -23.22 8.21 6.33
C GLY A 207 -24.59 8.89 6.16
N PRO A 208 -24.71 9.89 5.26
CA PRO A 208 -25.92 10.69 5.07
C PRO A 208 -27.20 9.90 4.75
N ARG A 209 -27.06 8.66 4.27
CA ARG A 209 -28.17 7.76 3.93
C ARG A 209 -28.30 6.58 4.90
N GLY A 210 -27.75 6.69 6.12
CA GLY A 210 -27.79 5.65 7.15
C GLY A 210 -26.86 4.46 6.93
N GLY A 211 -26.20 4.35 5.77
CA GLY A 211 -25.24 3.27 5.47
C GLY A 211 -23.90 3.42 6.21
N GLY A 212 -23.22 2.30 6.42
CA GLY A 212 -21.91 2.25 7.08
C GLY A 212 -21.80 1.12 8.11
N ARG A 213 -20.59 0.57 8.23
CA ARG A 213 -20.25 -0.51 9.16
C ARG A 213 -20.05 0.01 10.59
N ASP A 214 -20.48 -0.77 11.56
CA ASP A 214 -20.10 -0.63 12.96
C ASP A 214 -18.72 -1.24 13.23
N ARG A 215 -18.15 -0.95 14.40
CA ARG A 215 -16.78 -1.34 14.77
C ARG A 215 -16.50 -2.80 14.48
N ASP A 216 -17.35 -3.69 14.98
CA ASP A 216 -17.12 -5.13 14.90
C ASP A 216 -17.31 -5.66 13.47
N GLN A 217 -18.07 -4.95 12.62
CA GLN A 217 -18.16 -5.25 11.20
C GLN A 217 -16.90 -4.81 10.44
N ILE A 218 -16.29 -3.67 10.81
CA ILE A 218 -14.99 -3.24 10.29
C ILE A 218 -13.88 -4.21 10.71
N VAL A 219 -13.87 -4.63 11.99
CA VAL A 219 -12.89 -5.60 12.52
C VAL A 219 -12.99 -6.93 11.80
N ARG A 220 -14.20 -7.51 11.69
CA ARG A 220 -14.41 -8.78 10.97
C ARG A 220 -13.96 -8.70 9.52
N HIS A 221 -14.27 -7.60 8.83
CA HIS A 221 -13.82 -7.38 7.46
C HIS A 221 -12.29 -7.31 7.35
N THR A 222 -11.65 -6.58 8.27
CA THR A 222 -10.18 -6.43 8.27
C THR A 222 -9.49 -7.79 8.41
N LEU A 223 -9.96 -8.60 9.36
CA LEU A 223 -9.40 -9.94 9.60
C LEU A 223 -9.68 -10.91 8.44
N ALA A 224 -10.90 -10.91 7.88
CA ALA A 224 -11.26 -11.80 6.78
C ALA A 224 -10.40 -11.56 5.53
N VAL A 225 -10.16 -10.30 5.18
CA VAL A 225 -9.30 -9.95 4.03
C VAL A 225 -7.84 -10.35 4.28
N GLU A 226 -7.34 -10.16 5.50
CA GLU A 226 -5.98 -10.58 5.84
C GLU A 226 -5.81 -12.10 5.76
N GLN A 227 -6.81 -12.86 6.21
CA GLN A 227 -6.83 -14.33 6.09
C GLN A 227 -6.84 -14.79 4.63
N ASP A 228 -7.55 -14.08 3.74
CA ASP A 228 -7.51 -14.35 2.31
C ASP A 228 -6.09 -14.23 1.73
N TRP A 229 -5.32 -13.26 2.20
CA TRP A 229 -3.90 -13.09 1.83
C TRP A 229 -2.99 -14.12 2.51
N ALA A 230 -3.29 -14.54 3.74
CA ALA A 230 -2.54 -15.56 4.47
C ALA A 230 -2.51 -16.91 3.73
N ARG A 231 -3.53 -17.23 2.91
CA ARG A 231 -3.50 -18.40 2.02
C ARG A 231 -2.33 -18.39 1.04
N GLY A 232 -1.93 -17.21 0.55
CA GLY A 232 -0.75 -17.05 -0.30
C GLY A 232 0.56 -17.38 0.43
N LEU A 233 0.56 -17.31 1.75
CA LEU A 233 1.65 -17.74 2.63
C LEU A 233 1.53 -19.21 3.07
N GLY A 234 0.59 -19.97 2.47
CA GLY A 234 0.33 -21.36 2.83
C GLY A 234 -0.17 -21.54 4.27
N LEU A 235 -0.71 -20.48 4.89
CA LEU A 235 -1.35 -20.58 6.18
C LEU A 235 -2.79 -21.09 6.01
N PRO A 236 -3.27 -21.96 6.91
CA PRO A 236 -4.63 -22.44 6.85
C PRO A 236 -5.60 -21.28 7.03
N ALA A 237 -6.76 -21.37 6.37
CA ALA A 237 -7.87 -20.49 6.70
C ALA A 237 -8.31 -20.82 8.14
N PRO A 238 -8.31 -19.85 9.08
CA PRO A 238 -8.90 -20.08 10.39
C PRO A 238 -10.40 -20.36 10.23
N GLU A 239 -10.96 -21.23 11.08
CA GLU A 239 -12.42 -21.31 11.23
C GLU A 239 -12.96 -19.98 11.75
N ASP A 240 -14.14 -19.59 11.25
CA ASP A 240 -14.79 -18.30 11.46
C ASP A 240 -14.98 -18.00 12.95
N VAL A 241 -14.09 -17.21 13.54
CA VAL A 241 -14.21 -16.73 14.92
C VAL A 241 -13.55 -15.36 15.03
N MET A 242 -14.22 -14.44 15.70
CA MET A 242 -13.58 -13.27 16.32
C MET A 242 -12.46 -13.79 17.23
N LEU A 243 -11.25 -13.90 16.69
CA LEU A 243 -10.10 -14.44 17.40
C LEU A 243 -9.94 -13.64 18.70
N SER A 244 -9.80 -14.35 19.83
CA SER A 244 -9.40 -13.70 21.09
C SER A 244 -8.07 -12.97 20.88
N ASP A 245 -7.70 -12.05 21.76
CA ASP A 245 -6.43 -11.33 21.63
C ASP A 245 -5.23 -12.30 21.60
N GLU A 246 -5.29 -13.41 22.34
CA GLU A 246 -4.30 -14.49 22.29
C GLU A 246 -4.27 -15.17 20.92
N ALA A 247 -5.44 -15.51 20.37
CA ALA A 247 -5.53 -16.17 19.07
C ALA A 247 -5.08 -15.26 17.92
N LEU A 248 -5.36 -13.95 17.99
CA LEU A 248 -4.83 -12.94 17.06
C LEU A 248 -3.32 -12.85 17.13
N LYS A 249 -2.75 -12.87 18.34
CA LYS A 249 -1.30 -12.86 18.52
C LYS A 249 -0.64 -14.08 17.87
N VAL A 250 -1.16 -15.28 18.13
CA VAL A 250 -0.65 -16.53 17.52
C VAL A 250 -0.74 -16.47 16.00
N TYR A 251 -1.87 -16.01 15.46
CA TYR A 251 -2.08 -15.87 14.03
C TYR A 251 -1.09 -14.89 13.37
N ARG A 252 -0.90 -13.71 13.96
CA ARG A 252 0.04 -12.69 13.44
C ARG A 252 1.50 -13.13 13.55
N ASP A 253 1.87 -13.85 14.61
CA ASP A 253 3.20 -14.45 14.74
C ASP A 253 3.41 -15.52 13.63
N ALA A 254 2.41 -16.35 13.34
CA ALA A 254 2.44 -17.30 12.22
C ALA A 254 2.56 -16.60 10.86
N TYR A 255 1.84 -15.49 10.67
CA TYR A 255 1.91 -14.64 9.47
C TYR A 255 3.33 -14.09 9.24
N CYS A 256 3.94 -13.49 10.26
CA CYS A 256 5.33 -13.00 10.17
C CYS A 256 6.33 -14.14 9.93
N ASN A 257 6.18 -15.27 10.61
CA ASN A 257 7.08 -16.42 10.43
C ASN A 257 6.97 -17.03 9.04
N ALA A 258 5.76 -17.08 8.47
CA ALA A 258 5.58 -17.52 7.10
C ALA A 258 6.28 -16.56 6.12
N ILE A 259 6.14 -15.24 6.28
CA ILE A 259 6.87 -14.27 5.44
C ILE A 259 8.38 -14.50 5.51
N ARG A 260 8.96 -14.69 6.72
CA ARG A 260 10.39 -14.99 6.89
C ARG A 260 10.80 -16.25 6.15
N ARG A 261 9.99 -17.32 6.24
CA ARG A 261 10.24 -18.56 5.49
C ARG A 261 10.25 -18.30 3.98
N PHE A 262 9.20 -17.66 3.44
CA PHE A 262 9.11 -17.35 2.01
C PHE A 262 10.28 -16.49 1.54
N HIS A 263 10.71 -15.52 2.34
CA HIS A 263 11.88 -14.70 2.06
C HIS A 263 13.17 -15.53 1.96
N SER A 264 13.42 -16.41 2.93
CA SER A 264 14.60 -17.29 2.92
C SER A 264 14.62 -18.27 1.73
N GLU A 265 13.45 -18.61 1.19
CA GLU A 265 13.28 -19.48 0.04
C GLU A 265 13.25 -18.72 -1.29
N GLY A 266 13.31 -17.38 -1.28
CA GLY A 266 13.19 -16.54 -2.47
C GLY A 266 11.82 -16.62 -3.15
N LYS A 267 10.76 -16.97 -2.41
CA LYS A 267 9.40 -17.20 -2.93
C LYS A 267 8.49 -15.98 -2.74
N LEU A 268 7.51 -15.87 -3.63
CA LEU A 268 6.37 -14.97 -3.52
C LEU A 268 5.28 -15.59 -2.64
N ALA A 269 4.43 -14.76 -2.03
CA ALA A 269 3.22 -15.22 -1.36
C ALA A 269 2.10 -15.41 -2.39
N GLY A 270 2.02 -16.61 -2.98
CA GLY A 270 1.20 -16.84 -4.17
C GLY A 270 1.72 -15.99 -5.34
N LYS A 271 0.96 -14.96 -5.73
CA LYS A 271 1.36 -14.00 -6.77
C LYS A 271 1.95 -12.69 -6.24
N TRP A 272 1.99 -12.51 -4.93
CA TRP A 272 2.32 -11.23 -4.29
C TRP A 272 3.81 -11.17 -3.92
N PRO A 273 4.57 -10.17 -4.40
CA PRO A 273 5.88 -9.85 -3.82
C PRO A 273 5.75 -9.61 -2.31
N LEU A 274 6.74 -10.05 -1.53
CA LEU A 274 6.65 -9.97 -0.07
C LEU A 274 6.57 -8.52 0.42
N ARG A 275 7.34 -7.60 -0.18
CA ARG A 275 7.24 -6.15 0.12
C ARG A 275 5.83 -5.63 -0.12
N TYR A 276 5.22 -6.00 -1.26
CA TYR A 276 3.84 -5.63 -1.58
C TYR A 276 2.86 -6.17 -0.52
N LEU A 277 2.97 -7.46 -0.18
CA LEU A 277 2.11 -8.09 0.82
C LEU A 277 2.19 -7.33 2.15
N ILE A 278 3.40 -7.04 2.62
CA ILE A 278 3.62 -6.33 3.88
C ILE A 278 3.00 -4.93 3.84
N ARG A 279 3.30 -4.13 2.79
CA ARG A 279 2.78 -2.75 2.71
C ARG A 279 1.26 -2.71 2.56
N HIS A 280 0.67 -3.69 1.87
CA HIS A 280 -0.76 -3.71 1.60
C HIS A 280 -1.55 -4.22 2.82
N THR A 281 -1.02 -5.21 3.55
CA THR A 281 -1.55 -5.63 4.86
C THR A 281 -1.53 -4.47 5.86
N ALA A 282 -0.41 -3.73 5.92
CA ALA A 282 -0.31 -2.54 6.76
C ALA A 282 -1.28 -1.43 6.32
N PHE A 283 -1.43 -1.20 5.02
CA PHE A 283 -2.37 -0.20 4.47
C PHE A 283 -3.81 -0.51 4.83
N HIS A 284 -4.27 -1.73 4.57
CA HIS A 284 -5.65 -2.15 4.84
C HIS A 284 -5.97 -2.05 6.33
N THR A 285 -5.04 -2.49 7.18
CA THR A 285 -5.12 -2.36 8.64
C THR A 285 -5.28 -0.90 9.06
N LEU A 286 -4.37 -0.01 8.62
CA LEU A 286 -4.40 1.39 9.04
C LEU A 286 -5.57 2.17 8.45
N ASP A 287 -5.97 1.89 7.21
CA ASP A 287 -7.11 2.53 6.58
C ASP A 287 -8.40 2.27 7.37
N HIS A 288 -8.58 1.04 7.89
CA HIS A 288 -9.69 0.70 8.78
C HIS A 288 -9.51 1.18 10.22
N ALA A 289 -8.29 1.25 10.76
CA ALA A 289 -8.05 1.92 12.05
C ALA A 289 -8.51 3.39 11.98
N TRP A 290 -8.07 4.11 10.95
CA TRP A 290 -8.45 5.49 10.74
C TRP A 290 -9.93 5.65 10.38
N GLU A 291 -10.56 4.65 9.73
CA GLU A 291 -12.03 4.61 9.55
C GLU A 291 -12.77 4.67 10.89
N MET A 292 -12.31 3.84 11.84
CA MET A 292 -12.90 3.76 13.17
C MET A 292 -12.68 5.05 13.95
N GLU A 293 -11.46 5.61 13.94
CA GLU A 293 -11.20 6.90 14.59
C GLU A 293 -12.07 8.02 14.03
N ASP A 294 -12.22 8.09 12.70
CA ASP A 294 -12.96 9.17 12.05
C ASP A 294 -14.46 9.08 12.36
N LYS A 295 -14.98 7.85 12.54
CA LYS A 295 -16.41 7.58 12.78
C LYS A 295 -16.77 7.43 14.26
N ASP A 296 -15.80 7.47 15.15
CA ASP A 296 -15.99 7.28 16.59
C ASP A 296 -17.00 8.29 17.18
N LEU A 297 -17.76 7.84 18.18
CA LEU A 297 -18.79 8.59 18.88
C LEU A 297 -18.42 8.91 20.34
N THR A 298 -17.31 8.37 20.85
CA THR A 298 -16.88 8.48 22.26
C THR A 298 -16.79 9.93 22.76
N ASN A 299 -16.50 10.90 21.88
CA ASN A 299 -16.39 12.32 22.23
C ASN A 299 -17.62 13.17 21.87
N LYS A 300 -18.74 12.56 21.46
CA LYS A 300 -19.98 13.28 21.09
C LYS A 300 -21.05 13.31 22.18
N GLU A 301 -20.82 12.62 23.29
CA GLU A 301 -21.70 12.64 24.47
C GLU A 301 -21.18 13.55 25.61
N ALA A 302 -20.17 14.37 25.35
CA ALA A 302 -19.62 15.35 26.30
C ALA A 302 -20.10 16.78 26.02
#